data_AF-A0A4R2IED1-F1
#
_entry.id   AF-A0A4R2IED1-F1
#
_cell.length_a   1.000
_cell.length_b   1.000
_cell.length_c   1.000
_cell.angle_alpha   90.00
_cell.angle_beta   90.00
_cell.angle_gamma   90.00
#
_symmetry.space_group_name_H-M   'P 1'
#
loop_
_entity.id
_entity.type
_entity.pdbx_description
1 polymer ?
#
loop_
_entity_poly.entity_id
_entity_poly.type
_entity_poly.pdbx_seq_one_letter_code
_entity_poly.pdbx_strand_id
1 'polypeptide(L)'
;MPALATHAIDFRTASYAGENTTTGPSGNADGGPQTADRTREGHFDVFEMGEVTGNQHGSADAIAAGDCAAIASAWSAGGYWRADAGADLTPPAGGVYGAEYVIDVARGTMFGVDALAIDGFRSAHTAPGAVAPDLDSASAQANGRYAAQVAVDGALRTLEYADPVDAVSALFMATTLEGSYARSPALGARTGWIVTAPTKRWYVDPARVGDLAKAPFETSFVHSYTSGQMTSGGVVTERWASSYPYACTTVGAVGHARDGSAVPLAAVNSGGGADAAGRAANPALTPCLETSVLTFETSAGAGDIELPVSATGSRLTNATDPGAHVSRNFSGIELLPEAGSVSIDLAHDMTGAAVPSRALAAAANGDVLAGLPVLAFATTTWVNGNAAGVLANYGASAAVRSRVACTNAGGPCR
;
A
#
# COMPACT_ATOMS: atom_id res chain seq x y z
N MET A 1 -25.65 -2.08 -19.29
CA MET A 1 -24.48 -2.69 -18.63
C MET A 1 -23.59 -3.20 -19.75
N PRO A 2 -22.34 -2.72 -19.88
CA PRO A 2 -21.42 -3.34 -20.83
C PRO A 2 -21.29 -4.82 -20.45
N ALA A 3 -21.23 -5.69 -21.45
CA ALA A 3 -21.07 -7.12 -21.22
C ALA A 3 -19.82 -7.33 -20.36
N LEU A 4 -20.02 -7.75 -19.11
CA LEU A 4 -18.96 -8.39 -18.34
C LEU A 4 -18.38 -9.47 -19.25
N ALA A 5 -17.07 -9.43 -19.48
CA ALA A 5 -16.38 -10.47 -20.22
C ALA A 5 -16.89 -11.82 -19.69
N THR A 6 -17.43 -12.66 -20.57
CA THR A 6 -17.96 -13.99 -20.22
C THR A 6 -16.87 -14.97 -19.77
N HIS A 7 -15.65 -14.47 -19.53
CA HIS A 7 -14.45 -15.20 -19.20
C HIS A 7 -13.72 -14.47 -18.08
N ALA A 8 -13.31 -15.23 -17.06
CA ALA A 8 -12.27 -14.78 -16.15
C ALA A 8 -11.04 -14.41 -16.97
N ILE A 9 -10.53 -13.19 -16.77
CA ILE A 9 -9.26 -12.77 -17.36
C ILE A 9 -8.19 -13.16 -16.35
N ASP A 10 -7.38 -14.15 -16.69
CA ASP A 10 -6.22 -14.51 -15.87
C ASP A 10 -5.26 -13.31 -15.79
N PHE A 11 -4.69 -13.09 -14.60
CA PHE A 11 -3.61 -12.12 -14.44
C PHE A 11 -2.48 -12.47 -15.40
N ARG A 12 -2.14 -11.52 -16.27
CA ARG A 12 -1.02 -11.69 -17.21
C ARG A 12 0.27 -11.44 -16.45
N THR A 13 1.18 -12.40 -16.53
CA THR A 13 2.50 -12.30 -15.91
C THR A 13 3.56 -11.74 -16.85
N ALA A 14 3.20 -11.32 -18.06
CA ALA A 14 4.15 -10.96 -19.12
C ALA A 14 5.13 -9.84 -18.72
N SER A 15 4.73 -8.93 -17.82
CA SER A 15 5.58 -7.84 -17.35
C SER A 15 6.59 -8.25 -16.26
N TYR A 16 6.55 -9.49 -15.74
CA TYR A 16 7.42 -9.91 -14.62
C TYR A 16 7.78 -11.40 -14.54
N ALA A 17 7.11 -12.29 -15.27
CA ALA A 17 7.46 -13.71 -15.36
C ALA A 17 8.13 -14.03 -16.69
N GLY A 18 9.28 -14.71 -16.62
CA GLY A 18 9.98 -15.24 -17.79
C GLY A 18 10.94 -14.28 -18.51
N GLU A 19 10.96 -12.98 -18.18
CA GLU A 19 11.86 -11.99 -18.80
C GLU A 19 12.75 -11.23 -17.80
N ASN A 20 12.68 -11.54 -16.50
CA ASN A 20 13.62 -11.00 -15.51
C ASN A 20 14.82 -11.95 -15.30
N THR A 21 15.39 -12.39 -16.43
CA THR A 21 16.70 -13.03 -16.49
C THR A 21 17.79 -11.97 -16.40
N THR A 22 18.48 -11.86 -15.25
CA THR A 22 19.64 -10.95 -14.98
C THR A 22 19.42 -9.44 -15.20
N THR A 23 18.38 -9.01 -15.92
CA THR A 23 18.18 -7.63 -16.36
C THR A 23 16.71 -7.21 -16.40
N GLY A 24 15.71 -7.94 -15.89
CA GLY A 24 14.32 -7.44 -15.96
C GLY A 24 13.77 -7.09 -17.37
N PRO A 25 12.51 -6.65 -17.46
CA PRO A 25 11.99 -5.98 -18.66
C PRO A 25 12.64 -4.61 -18.91
N SER A 26 13.30 -4.04 -17.89
CA SER A 26 13.84 -2.67 -17.88
C SER A 26 15.37 -2.56 -17.72
N GLY A 27 16.12 -3.66 -17.78
CA GLY A 27 17.55 -3.67 -17.44
C GLY A 27 17.89 -4.03 -15.98
N ASN A 28 16.89 -4.09 -15.07
CA ASN A 28 17.11 -4.12 -13.62
C ASN A 28 16.62 -5.42 -12.98
N ALA A 29 17.51 -6.15 -12.28
CA ALA A 29 17.13 -7.29 -11.44
C ALA A 29 16.59 -6.77 -10.09
N ASP A 30 15.31 -7.03 -9.79
CA ASP A 30 14.62 -6.54 -8.58
C ASP A 30 14.59 -7.55 -7.41
N GLY A 31 15.19 -8.73 -7.60
CA GLY A 31 15.25 -9.80 -6.57
C GLY A 31 13.92 -10.46 -6.21
N GLY A 32 12.81 -10.06 -6.85
CA GLY A 32 11.47 -10.60 -6.56
C GLY A 32 11.19 -11.95 -7.22
N PRO A 33 10.12 -12.65 -6.82
CA PRO A 33 9.69 -13.90 -7.46
C PRO A 33 9.49 -13.72 -8.97
N GLN A 34 9.88 -14.73 -9.75
CA GLN A 34 9.85 -14.72 -11.23
C GLN A 34 8.57 -15.38 -11.79
N THR A 35 7.59 -15.63 -10.94
CA THR A 35 6.39 -16.43 -11.22
C THR A 35 5.12 -15.59 -11.01
N ALA A 36 3.95 -16.19 -11.24
CA ALA A 36 2.67 -15.61 -10.87
C ALA A 36 2.53 -15.30 -9.37
N ASP A 37 3.46 -15.74 -8.51
CA ASP A 37 3.44 -15.41 -7.08
C ASP A 37 3.46 -13.89 -6.82
N ARG A 38 3.97 -13.07 -7.74
CA ARG A 38 3.88 -11.60 -7.67
C ARG A 38 2.46 -11.04 -7.72
N THR A 39 1.48 -11.83 -8.15
CA THR A 39 0.06 -11.41 -8.19
C THR A 39 -0.65 -11.61 -6.86
N ARG A 40 0.00 -12.26 -5.89
CA ARG A 40 -0.64 -12.67 -4.63
C ARG A 40 -0.63 -11.59 -3.57
N GLU A 41 0.15 -10.53 -3.77
CA GLU A 41 0.37 -9.45 -2.80
C GLU A 41 0.51 -8.12 -3.53
N GLY A 42 -0.13 -7.08 -2.99
CA GLY A 42 -0.05 -5.72 -3.52
C GLY A 42 -1.40 -5.02 -3.53
N HIS A 43 -1.57 -4.15 -4.51
CA HIS A 43 -2.82 -3.48 -4.83
C HIS A 43 -2.99 -3.47 -6.35
N PHE A 44 -4.20 -3.18 -6.81
CA PHE A 44 -4.48 -2.98 -8.23
C PHE A 44 -5.08 -1.59 -8.43
N ASP A 45 -4.66 -0.95 -9.49
CA ASP A 45 -5.22 0.32 -9.94
C ASP A 45 -6.08 0.05 -11.19
N VAL A 46 -7.26 0.67 -11.24
CA VAL A 46 -8.15 0.60 -12.40
C VAL A 46 -8.37 2.01 -12.91
N PHE A 47 -8.01 2.24 -14.17
CA PHE A 47 -8.11 3.54 -14.82
C PHE A 47 -9.18 3.54 -15.90
N GLU A 48 -10.06 4.53 -15.86
CA GLU A 48 -10.86 4.90 -17.02
C GLU A 48 -10.01 5.76 -17.95
N MET A 49 -9.78 5.29 -19.17
CA MET A 49 -8.94 5.98 -20.15
C MET A 49 -9.72 6.78 -21.20
N GLY A 50 -11.05 6.79 -21.08
CA GLY A 50 -11.98 7.48 -21.97
C GLY A 50 -13.20 6.62 -22.29
N GLU A 51 -14.26 7.25 -22.80
CA GLU A 51 -15.41 6.51 -23.32
C GLU A 51 -15.27 6.35 -24.84
N VAL A 52 -15.50 5.13 -25.31
CA VAL A 52 -15.32 4.82 -26.74
C VAL A 52 -16.51 5.31 -27.56
N THR A 53 -16.19 6.01 -28.65
CA THR A 53 -17.12 6.48 -29.67
C THR A 53 -16.82 5.82 -31.02
N GLY A 54 -17.65 6.05 -32.03
CA GLY A 54 -17.46 5.51 -33.39
C GLY A 54 -17.38 6.60 -34.45
N ASN A 55 -17.03 7.84 -34.06
CA ASN A 55 -17.26 9.02 -34.89
C ASN A 55 -16.33 9.11 -36.13
N GLN A 56 -15.13 8.51 -36.08
CA GLN A 56 -14.12 8.61 -37.13
C GLN A 56 -13.69 7.25 -37.68
N HIS A 57 -13.48 6.26 -36.81
CA HIS A 57 -12.90 4.97 -37.19
C HIS A 57 -13.78 3.77 -36.88
N GLY A 58 -14.98 3.99 -36.33
CA GLY A 58 -15.92 2.91 -35.98
C GLY A 58 -15.45 2.09 -34.77
N SER A 59 -14.65 2.67 -33.87
CA SER A 59 -14.08 1.94 -32.72
C SER A 59 -15.16 1.33 -31.82
N ALA A 60 -16.25 2.06 -31.56
CA ALA A 60 -17.39 1.54 -30.79
C ALA A 60 -18.03 0.30 -31.43
N ASP A 61 -18.19 0.26 -32.76
CA ASP A 61 -18.74 -0.89 -33.48
C ASP A 61 -17.79 -2.09 -33.43
N ALA A 62 -16.48 -1.85 -33.59
CA ALA A 62 -15.46 -2.90 -33.47
C ALA A 62 -15.46 -3.53 -32.08
N ILE A 63 -15.59 -2.72 -31.01
CA ILE A 63 -15.70 -3.23 -29.63
C ILE A 63 -17.01 -4.00 -29.43
N ALA A 64 -18.14 -3.46 -29.89
CA ALA A 64 -19.44 -4.12 -29.77
C ALA A 64 -19.48 -5.47 -30.50
N ALA A 65 -18.75 -5.59 -31.61
CA ALA A 65 -18.60 -6.83 -32.36
C ALA A 65 -17.57 -7.80 -31.75
N GLY A 66 -16.77 -7.37 -30.77
CA GLY A 66 -15.65 -8.15 -30.24
C GLY A 66 -14.52 -8.36 -31.26
N ASP A 67 -14.33 -7.42 -32.20
CA ASP A 67 -13.32 -7.52 -33.25
C ASP A 67 -11.92 -7.16 -32.70
N CYS A 68 -11.31 -8.13 -32.01
CA CYS A 68 -9.97 -7.98 -31.45
C CYS A 68 -8.91 -7.64 -32.51
N ALA A 69 -9.11 -8.01 -33.79
CA ALA A 69 -8.16 -7.72 -34.86
C ALA A 69 -8.20 -6.25 -35.27
N ALA A 70 -9.40 -5.64 -35.33
CA ALA A 70 -9.54 -4.20 -35.55
C ALA A 70 -8.89 -3.39 -34.42
N ILE A 71 -9.17 -3.76 -33.16
CA ILE A 71 -8.60 -3.10 -31.96
C ILE A 71 -7.07 -3.24 -31.90
N ALA A 72 -6.53 -4.41 -32.24
CA ALA A 72 -5.08 -4.60 -32.33
C ALA A 72 -4.45 -3.79 -33.48
N SER A 73 -5.13 -3.71 -34.63
CA SER A 73 -4.66 -2.95 -35.79
C SER A 73 -4.62 -1.45 -35.51
N ALA A 74 -5.55 -0.93 -34.70
CA ALA A 74 -5.58 0.47 -34.29
C ALA A 74 -4.30 0.93 -33.55
N TRP A 75 -3.66 0.02 -32.80
CA TRP A 75 -2.39 0.26 -32.10
C TRP A 75 -1.15 -0.17 -32.90
N SER A 76 -1.34 -0.84 -34.03
CA SER A 76 -0.23 -1.31 -34.88
C SER A 76 0.46 -0.18 -35.64
N ALA A 77 1.53 -0.50 -36.37
CA ALA A 77 2.20 0.50 -37.20
C ALA A 77 1.27 1.06 -38.28
N GLY A 78 1.04 2.38 -38.25
CA GLY A 78 0.08 3.06 -39.13
C GLY A 78 -1.36 3.06 -38.62
N GLY A 79 -1.64 2.48 -37.44
CA GLY A 79 -2.95 2.51 -36.80
C GLY A 79 -3.30 3.89 -36.22
N TYR A 80 -4.61 4.18 -36.16
CA TYR A 80 -5.10 5.51 -35.77
C TYR A 80 -4.85 5.84 -34.30
N TRP A 81 -4.97 4.90 -33.37
CA TRP A 81 -4.60 5.14 -31.96
C TRP A 81 -3.11 5.30 -31.74
N ARG A 82 -2.28 4.73 -32.62
CA ARG A 82 -0.84 5.01 -32.61
C ARG A 82 -0.51 6.43 -33.06
N ALA A 83 -1.32 7.02 -33.94
CA ALA A 83 -1.16 8.39 -34.42
C ALA A 83 -1.78 9.42 -33.46
N ASP A 84 -2.96 9.13 -32.94
CA ASP A 84 -3.70 9.91 -31.96
C ASP A 84 -4.43 8.96 -30.99
N ALA A 85 -3.89 8.83 -29.79
CA ALA A 85 -4.44 7.94 -28.77
C ALA A 85 -5.86 8.36 -28.31
N GLY A 86 -6.26 9.61 -28.54
CA GLY A 86 -7.58 10.14 -28.25
C GLY A 86 -8.59 9.98 -29.38
N ALA A 87 -8.18 9.45 -30.55
CA ALA A 87 -9.09 9.23 -31.67
C ALA A 87 -10.23 8.29 -31.25
N ASP A 88 -11.46 8.61 -31.66
CA ASP A 88 -12.67 7.89 -31.24
C ASP A 88 -12.90 7.80 -29.71
N LEU A 89 -12.28 8.65 -28.88
CA LEU A 89 -12.53 8.70 -27.43
C LEU A 89 -13.08 10.04 -26.96
N THR A 90 -13.99 10.02 -25.99
CA THR A 90 -14.25 11.18 -25.12
C THR A 90 -13.40 11.09 -23.84
N PRO A 91 -13.15 12.21 -23.15
CA PRO A 91 -12.50 12.17 -21.84
C PRO A 91 -13.25 11.26 -20.85
N PRO A 92 -12.55 10.65 -19.88
CA PRO A 92 -13.18 9.87 -18.82
C PRO A 92 -14.34 10.63 -18.16
N ALA A 93 -15.49 9.98 -18.08
CA ALA A 93 -16.71 10.55 -17.49
C ALA A 93 -16.90 10.15 -16.03
N GLY A 94 -16.10 9.22 -15.52
CA GLY A 94 -16.16 8.67 -14.18
C GLY A 94 -17.08 7.46 -14.09
N GLY A 95 -17.42 7.08 -12.85
CA GLY A 95 -18.33 5.96 -12.59
C GLY A 95 -17.66 4.58 -12.56
N VAL A 96 -16.31 4.52 -12.59
CA VAL A 96 -15.58 3.32 -12.18
C VAL A 96 -15.73 3.16 -10.67
N TYR A 97 -16.27 2.01 -10.28
CA TYR A 97 -16.33 1.54 -8.90
C TYR A 97 -16.06 0.04 -8.90
N GLY A 98 -15.66 -0.48 -7.75
CA GLY A 98 -15.40 -1.90 -7.60
C GLY A 98 -15.32 -2.28 -6.14
N ALA A 99 -15.24 -3.58 -5.89
CA ALA A 99 -14.92 -4.13 -4.61
C ALA A 99 -13.97 -5.31 -4.82
N GLU A 100 -13.01 -5.45 -3.93
CA GLU A 100 -12.13 -6.61 -3.83
C GLU A 100 -12.75 -7.63 -2.89
N TYR A 101 -12.64 -8.91 -3.21
CA TYR A 101 -12.98 -10.00 -2.31
C TYR A 101 -11.84 -11.01 -2.27
N VAL A 102 -11.33 -11.27 -1.07
CA VAL A 102 -10.42 -12.38 -0.83
C VAL A 102 -11.21 -13.49 -0.16
N ILE A 103 -11.15 -14.68 -0.77
CA ILE A 103 -11.95 -15.83 -0.40
C ILE A 103 -11.01 -16.97 -0.05
N ASP A 104 -11.07 -17.45 1.19
CA ASP A 104 -10.44 -18.70 1.61
C ASP A 104 -11.53 -19.78 1.66
N VAL A 105 -11.60 -20.57 0.58
CA VAL A 105 -12.56 -21.67 0.46
C VAL A 105 -12.28 -22.77 1.47
N ALA A 106 -11.01 -23.02 1.80
CA ALA A 106 -10.63 -24.09 2.72
C ALA A 106 -11.06 -23.79 4.16
N ARG A 107 -11.04 -22.51 4.56
CA ARG A 107 -11.53 -22.04 5.86
C ARG A 107 -12.97 -21.53 5.83
N GLY A 108 -13.60 -21.38 4.66
CA GLY A 108 -14.96 -20.84 4.55
C GLY A 108 -15.05 -19.38 5.01
N THR A 109 -13.98 -18.60 4.82
CA THR A 109 -13.95 -17.17 5.17
C THR A 109 -13.85 -16.32 3.91
N MET A 110 -14.40 -15.11 3.99
CA MET A 110 -14.33 -14.11 2.94
C MET A 110 -14.21 -12.75 3.61
N PHE A 111 -13.38 -11.87 3.04
CA PHE A 111 -13.36 -10.46 3.37
C PHE A 111 -13.46 -9.66 2.08
N GLY A 112 -14.35 -8.68 2.06
CA GLY A 112 -14.57 -7.79 0.92
C GLY A 112 -14.29 -6.35 1.31
N VAL A 113 -13.68 -5.57 0.43
CA VAL A 113 -13.43 -4.13 0.66
C VAL A 113 -13.82 -3.35 -0.59
N ASP A 114 -14.49 -2.22 -0.40
CA ASP A 114 -14.79 -1.33 -1.51
C ASP A 114 -13.51 -0.69 -2.03
N ALA A 115 -13.36 -0.62 -3.35
CA ALA A 115 -12.25 0.08 -3.98
C ALA A 115 -12.39 1.60 -3.76
N LEU A 116 -11.27 2.25 -3.47
CA LEU A 116 -11.23 3.71 -3.35
C LEU A 116 -11.16 4.34 -4.74
N ALA A 117 -12.19 5.10 -5.11
CA ALA A 117 -12.20 5.85 -6.37
C ALA A 117 -11.52 7.22 -6.21
N ILE A 118 -10.57 7.53 -7.09
CA ILE A 118 -10.06 8.89 -7.28
C ILE A 118 -10.90 9.56 -8.35
N ASP A 119 -11.69 10.55 -7.97
CA ASP A 119 -12.46 11.34 -8.93
C ASP A 119 -11.56 12.37 -9.66
N GLY A 120 -11.91 12.66 -10.91
CA GLY A 120 -11.19 13.63 -11.74
C GLY A 120 -9.80 13.18 -12.22
N PHE A 121 -9.38 11.94 -11.95
CA PHE A 121 -8.16 11.39 -12.52
C PHE A 121 -8.32 11.23 -14.03
N ARG A 122 -7.44 11.88 -14.81
CA ARG A 122 -7.44 11.83 -16.27
C ARG A 122 -6.06 11.48 -16.77
N SER A 123 -5.98 10.59 -17.74
CA SER A 123 -4.75 10.22 -18.42
C SER A 123 -5.02 9.99 -19.90
N ALA A 124 -3.97 10.00 -20.71
CA ALA A 124 -4.09 9.54 -22.09
C ALA A 124 -4.40 8.04 -22.13
N HIS A 125 -5.18 7.62 -23.13
CA HIS A 125 -5.30 6.22 -23.50
C HIS A 125 -3.95 5.68 -24.00
N THR A 126 -3.63 4.45 -23.64
CA THR A 126 -2.32 3.84 -23.92
C THR A 126 -2.46 2.50 -24.63
N ALA A 127 -1.39 2.11 -25.31
CA ALA A 127 -1.35 0.83 -26.00
C ALA A 127 -1.46 -0.35 -25.01
N PRO A 128 -2.13 -1.45 -25.39
CA PRO A 128 -2.18 -2.66 -24.58
C PRO A 128 -0.79 -3.15 -24.18
N GLY A 129 -0.61 -3.48 -22.90
CA GLY A 129 0.67 -3.93 -22.35
C GLY A 129 1.62 -2.80 -21.94
N ALA A 130 1.26 -1.53 -22.18
CA ALA A 130 1.94 -0.42 -21.54
C ALA A 130 1.76 -0.46 -20.01
N VAL A 131 2.79 -0.04 -19.28
CA VAL A 131 2.72 0.12 -17.81
C VAL A 131 2.02 1.40 -17.38
N ALA A 132 1.71 2.28 -18.33
CA ALA A 132 0.88 3.48 -18.16
C ALA A 132 -0.50 3.25 -18.78
N PRO A 133 -1.56 3.95 -18.33
CA PRO A 133 -1.53 4.90 -17.22
C PRO A 133 -1.25 4.21 -15.89
N ASP A 134 -0.61 4.97 -15.01
CA ASP A 134 -0.38 4.66 -13.61
C ASP A 134 -0.67 5.89 -12.76
N LEU A 135 -0.48 5.82 -11.44
CA LEU A 135 -0.78 6.94 -10.53
C LEU A 135 0.08 8.21 -10.75
N ASP A 136 1.08 8.19 -11.64
CA ASP A 136 1.88 9.36 -12.03
C ASP A 136 1.56 9.83 -13.46
N SER A 137 0.51 9.27 -14.05
CA SER A 137 0.03 9.60 -15.41
C SER A 137 -1.10 10.63 -15.42
N ALA A 138 -1.36 11.29 -14.29
CA ALA A 138 -2.41 12.31 -14.20
C ALA A 138 -2.16 13.44 -15.20
N SER A 139 -3.22 14.02 -15.76
CA SER A 139 -3.14 15.12 -16.71
C SER A 139 -3.11 16.47 -15.99
N ALA A 140 -2.19 17.35 -16.42
CA ALA A 140 -2.10 18.69 -15.85
C ALA A 140 -3.32 19.54 -16.20
N GLN A 141 -3.65 20.48 -15.32
CA GLN A 141 -4.58 21.56 -15.58
C GLN A 141 -3.98 22.55 -16.58
N ALA A 142 -4.79 23.51 -17.05
CA ALA A 142 -4.36 24.53 -18.01
C ALA A 142 -3.19 25.41 -17.53
N ASN A 143 -2.99 25.53 -16.22
CA ASN A 143 -1.85 26.23 -15.60
C ASN A 143 -0.57 25.38 -15.52
N GLY A 144 -0.59 24.14 -16.04
CA GLY A 144 0.53 23.21 -16.00
C GLY A 144 0.76 22.54 -14.63
N ARG A 145 -0.23 22.58 -13.72
CA ARG A 145 -0.16 21.94 -12.40
C ARG A 145 -1.16 20.80 -12.23
N TYR A 146 -0.94 19.98 -11.21
CA TYR A 146 -1.81 18.86 -10.86
C TYR A 146 -2.54 19.16 -9.55
N ALA A 147 -3.87 19.11 -9.56
CA ALA A 147 -4.68 19.47 -8.40
C ALA A 147 -5.14 18.24 -7.61
N ALA A 148 -5.07 18.35 -6.30
CA ALA A 148 -5.69 17.45 -5.34
C ALA A 148 -6.70 18.22 -4.48
N GLN A 149 -7.85 17.61 -4.22
CA GLN A 149 -8.83 18.16 -3.27
C GLN A 149 -8.82 17.31 -1.99
N VAL A 150 -8.34 17.90 -0.90
CA VAL A 150 -8.13 17.20 0.37
C VAL A 150 -8.94 17.87 1.48
N ALA A 151 -9.73 17.08 2.21
CA ALA A 151 -10.46 17.59 3.37
C ALA A 151 -9.54 17.60 4.60
N VAL A 152 -9.19 18.79 5.09
CA VAL A 152 -8.35 18.98 6.29
C VAL A 152 -9.17 19.72 7.34
N ASP A 153 -9.29 19.17 8.55
CA ASP A 153 -10.06 19.75 9.67
C ASP A 153 -11.51 20.16 9.28
N GLY A 154 -12.14 19.42 8.36
CA GLY A 154 -13.50 19.68 7.88
C GLY A 154 -13.62 20.74 6.77
N ALA A 155 -12.50 21.31 6.30
CA ALA A 155 -12.46 22.22 5.16
C ALA A 155 -11.82 21.56 3.94
N LEU A 156 -12.43 21.73 2.77
CA LEU A 156 -11.85 21.26 1.51
C LEU A 156 -10.73 22.21 1.07
N ARG A 157 -9.54 21.67 0.82
CA ARG A 157 -8.37 22.40 0.33
C ARG A 157 -8.07 21.97 -1.11
N THR A 158 -7.79 22.93 -1.97
CA THR A 158 -7.26 22.66 -3.32
C THR A 158 -5.76 22.86 -3.28
N LEU A 159 -5.01 21.78 -3.52
CA LEU A 159 -3.57 21.73 -3.46
C LEU A 159 -3.04 21.49 -4.86
N GLU A 160 -2.24 22.40 -5.40
CA GLU A 160 -1.67 22.29 -6.75
C GLU A 160 -0.18 21.97 -6.67
N TYR A 161 0.24 20.91 -7.35
CA TYR A 161 1.61 20.39 -7.36
C TYR A 161 2.25 20.53 -8.73
N ALA A 162 3.60 20.53 -8.74
CA ALA A 162 4.38 20.48 -9.97
C ALA A 162 4.46 19.06 -10.54
N ASP A 163 4.48 18.05 -9.68
CA ASP A 163 4.56 16.64 -10.06
C ASP A 163 3.19 15.95 -9.90
N PRO A 164 2.79 15.07 -10.83
CA PRO A 164 1.49 14.39 -10.79
C PRO A 164 1.37 13.46 -9.58
N VAL A 165 2.43 12.70 -9.29
CA VAL A 165 2.43 11.79 -8.13
C VAL A 165 2.24 12.52 -6.80
N ASP A 166 2.67 13.78 -6.65
CA ASP A 166 2.43 14.54 -5.43
C ASP A 166 0.94 14.85 -5.25
N ALA A 167 0.23 15.20 -6.33
CA ALA A 167 -1.21 15.40 -6.28
C ALA A 167 -1.96 14.12 -5.89
N VAL A 168 -1.55 12.96 -6.41
CA VAL A 168 -2.16 11.68 -6.00
C VAL A 168 -1.79 11.31 -4.56
N SER A 169 -0.53 11.47 -4.16
CA SER A 169 -0.08 11.24 -2.79
C SER A 169 -0.85 12.09 -1.79
N ALA A 170 -1.18 13.34 -2.13
CA ALA A 170 -1.94 14.25 -1.28
C ALA A 170 -3.30 13.67 -0.86
N LEU A 171 -3.95 12.88 -1.72
CA LEU A 171 -5.24 12.22 -1.42
C LEU A 171 -5.11 11.14 -0.34
N PHE A 172 -3.91 10.62 -0.12
CA PHE A 172 -3.63 9.52 0.79
C PHE A 172 -2.81 9.95 2.00
N MET A 173 -2.41 11.22 2.10
CA MET A 173 -1.59 11.70 3.21
C MET A 173 -2.30 11.52 4.55
N ALA A 174 -1.64 10.77 5.44
CA ALA A 174 -2.12 10.48 6.77
C ALA A 174 -0.99 10.69 7.79
N THR A 175 -1.32 11.40 8.87
CA THR A 175 -0.50 11.52 10.09
C THR A 175 -0.74 10.37 11.06
N THR A 176 -1.92 9.77 11.03
CA THR A 176 -2.28 8.64 11.90
C THR A 176 -3.18 7.64 11.19
N LEU A 177 -3.09 6.37 11.60
CA LEU A 177 -4.05 5.32 11.28
C LEU A 177 -4.65 4.77 12.58
N GLU A 178 -5.98 4.77 12.68
CA GLU A 178 -6.72 4.39 13.88
C GLU A 178 -7.75 3.31 13.54
N GLY A 179 -7.79 2.24 14.33
CA GLY A 179 -8.72 1.14 14.08
C GLY A 179 -8.83 0.18 15.26
N SER A 180 -9.77 -0.76 15.15
CA SER A 180 -9.95 -1.83 16.14
C SER A 180 -9.13 -3.08 15.79
N TYR A 181 -8.88 -3.91 16.79
CA TYR A 181 -8.34 -5.25 16.62
C TYR A 181 -8.97 -6.25 17.59
N ALA A 182 -8.94 -7.53 17.22
CA ALA A 182 -9.31 -8.67 18.06
C ALA A 182 -8.32 -9.82 17.86
N ARG A 183 -7.99 -10.52 18.95
CA ARG A 183 -7.05 -11.66 18.99
C ARG A 183 -7.49 -12.77 19.95
N SER A 184 -8.80 -12.86 20.22
CA SER A 184 -9.36 -13.73 21.26
C SER A 184 -9.34 -15.21 20.83
N PRO A 185 -8.53 -16.08 21.48
CA PRO A 185 -8.48 -17.50 21.12
C PRO A 185 -9.80 -18.22 21.41
N ALA A 186 -10.54 -17.78 22.44
CA ALA A 186 -11.84 -18.35 22.81
C ALA A 186 -12.90 -18.19 21.71
N LEU A 187 -12.77 -17.14 20.89
CA LEU A 187 -13.65 -16.86 19.76
C LEU A 187 -13.02 -17.25 18.42
N GLY A 188 -11.78 -17.76 18.43
CA GLY A 188 -10.96 -17.91 17.23
C GLY A 188 -10.78 -16.60 16.45
N ALA A 189 -10.85 -15.46 17.14
CA ALA A 189 -10.84 -14.14 16.53
C ALA A 189 -9.40 -13.69 16.24
N ARG A 190 -9.12 -13.25 15.01
CA ARG A 190 -7.80 -12.73 14.62
C ARG A 190 -7.94 -11.56 13.66
N THR A 191 -7.35 -10.42 13.99
CA THR A 191 -7.31 -9.23 13.13
C THR A 191 -5.94 -9.04 12.48
N GLY A 192 -5.92 -8.66 11.21
CA GLY A 192 -4.78 -8.06 10.53
C GLY A 192 -5.17 -6.72 9.92
N TRP A 193 -4.26 -5.76 9.89
CA TRP A 193 -4.41 -4.54 9.10
C TRP A 193 -3.56 -4.64 7.85
N ILE A 194 -4.17 -4.37 6.71
CA ILE A 194 -3.48 -4.21 5.43
C ILE A 194 -3.24 -2.71 5.28
N VAL A 195 -1.98 -2.31 5.19
CA VAL A 195 -1.56 -0.92 5.01
C VAL A 195 -0.88 -0.82 3.66
N THR A 196 -1.39 0.05 2.80
CA THR A 196 -0.89 0.26 1.45
C THR A 196 -0.45 1.70 1.28
N ALA A 197 0.72 1.89 0.69
CA ALA A 197 1.30 3.16 0.28
C ALA A 197 1.39 3.18 -1.26
N PRO A 198 0.29 3.51 -1.99
CA PRO A 198 0.22 3.28 -3.43
C PRO A 198 1.27 4.04 -4.22
N THR A 199 1.62 5.25 -3.77
CA THR A 199 2.57 6.13 -4.45
C THR A 199 4.03 5.93 -4.03
N LYS A 200 4.32 4.94 -3.18
CA LYS A 200 5.64 4.80 -2.56
C LYS A 200 6.78 4.63 -3.58
N ARG A 201 6.65 3.78 -4.61
CA ARG A 201 7.72 3.56 -5.61
C ARG A 201 8.29 4.84 -6.21
N TRP A 202 7.49 5.88 -6.41
CA TRP A 202 7.96 7.14 -7.01
C TRP A 202 8.84 7.98 -6.09
N TYR A 203 8.87 7.66 -4.79
CA TYR A 203 9.69 8.35 -3.80
C TYR A 203 10.92 7.54 -3.37
N VAL A 204 10.92 6.22 -3.59
CA VAL A 204 11.94 5.33 -3.01
C VAL A 204 12.64 4.41 -4.01
N ASP A 205 12.13 4.25 -5.23
CA ASP A 205 12.78 3.44 -6.27
C ASP A 205 14.00 4.18 -6.84
N PRO A 206 15.23 3.64 -6.71
CA PRO A 206 16.42 4.30 -7.24
C PRO A 206 16.39 4.55 -8.74
N ALA A 207 15.64 3.77 -9.52
CA ALA A 207 15.45 4.02 -10.95
C ALA A 207 14.68 5.32 -11.22
N ARG A 208 13.94 5.83 -10.23
CA ARG A 208 13.11 7.05 -10.32
C ARG A 208 13.71 8.23 -9.58
N VAL A 209 14.28 8.00 -8.39
CA VAL A 209 14.76 9.08 -7.50
C VAL A 209 16.28 9.15 -7.37
N GLY A 210 17.03 8.17 -7.89
CA GLY A 210 18.46 8.02 -7.64
C GLY A 210 18.75 7.42 -6.26
N ASP A 211 19.94 7.64 -5.73
CA ASP A 211 20.40 6.96 -4.50
C ASP A 211 19.68 7.39 -3.22
N LEU A 212 18.97 8.54 -3.23
CA LEU A 212 18.32 9.12 -2.07
C LEU A 212 16.81 9.17 -2.24
N ALA A 213 16.09 8.80 -1.18
CA ALA A 213 14.64 8.86 -1.15
C ALA A 213 14.17 10.31 -1.17
N LYS A 214 12.99 10.52 -1.75
CA LYS A 214 12.27 11.79 -1.68
C LYS A 214 11.25 11.74 -0.54
N ALA A 215 11.10 12.86 0.15
CA ALA A 215 10.00 13.07 1.07
C ALA A 215 8.66 12.77 0.35
N PRO A 216 7.69 12.09 1.02
CA PRO A 216 7.62 11.90 2.47
C PRO A 216 8.35 10.67 3.03
N PHE A 217 9.03 9.89 2.19
CA PHE A 217 9.77 8.69 2.62
C PHE A 217 11.26 8.98 2.85
N GLU A 218 11.86 8.29 3.82
CA GLU A 218 13.23 8.58 4.27
C GLU A 218 14.28 7.61 3.73
N THR A 219 13.86 6.46 3.21
CA THR A 219 14.75 5.38 2.79
C THR A 219 14.39 4.89 1.38
N SER A 220 15.39 4.75 0.51
CA SER A 220 15.23 4.17 -0.83
C SER A 220 15.29 2.64 -0.78
N PHE A 221 14.77 1.98 -1.81
CA PHE A 221 15.08 0.57 -2.05
C PHE A 221 16.58 0.42 -2.33
N VAL A 222 17.22 -0.60 -1.77
CA VAL A 222 18.66 -0.84 -1.96
C VAL A 222 18.87 -1.73 -3.18
N HIS A 223 19.39 -1.21 -4.30
CA HIS A 223 19.54 -1.99 -5.54
C HIS A 223 20.76 -2.95 -5.54
N SER A 224 21.76 -2.73 -4.68
CA SER A 224 23.04 -3.45 -4.76
C SER A 224 23.57 -3.89 -3.40
N TYR A 225 23.79 -5.20 -3.23
CA TYR A 225 24.61 -5.73 -2.14
C TYR A 225 26.08 -5.79 -2.56
N THR A 226 26.88 -4.85 -2.07
CA THR A 226 28.34 -5.05 -2.02
C THR A 226 28.73 -5.37 -0.59
N SER A 227 29.23 -6.58 -0.35
CA SER A 227 29.80 -6.97 0.94
C SER A 227 30.83 -5.93 1.41
N GLY A 228 30.52 -5.19 2.48
CA GLY A 228 31.49 -4.32 3.17
C GLY A 228 31.28 -2.81 3.08
N GLN A 229 30.19 -2.29 2.51
CA GLN A 229 29.93 -0.84 2.55
C GLN A 229 29.26 -0.42 3.88
N MET A 230 30.07 0.15 4.77
CA MET A 230 29.65 1.19 5.72
C MET A 230 30.09 2.53 5.14
N THR A 231 29.26 3.58 5.18
CA THR A 231 29.79 4.95 5.02
C THR A 231 29.10 6.00 5.91
N SER A 232 29.87 6.47 6.88
CA SER A 232 29.71 7.79 7.50
C SER A 232 29.62 8.87 6.41
N GLY A 233 28.59 9.72 6.47
CA GLY A 233 28.42 10.87 5.57
C GLY A 233 27.23 10.82 4.60
N GLY A 234 26.32 9.84 4.73
CA GLY A 234 25.05 9.82 3.98
C GLY A 234 24.63 8.47 3.39
N VAL A 235 25.30 7.36 3.74
CA VAL A 235 25.06 6.04 3.12
C VAL A 235 25.20 4.91 4.16
N VAL A 236 24.09 4.25 4.47
CA VAL A 236 23.87 3.02 5.30
C VAL A 236 25.07 2.54 6.14
N THR A 237 24.98 2.71 7.46
CA THR A 237 25.88 2.04 8.44
C THR A 237 25.12 1.19 9.45
N GLU A 238 24.10 0.44 9.01
CA GLU A 238 23.54 -0.63 9.82
C GLU A 238 23.83 -1.98 9.18
N ARG A 239 24.48 -2.84 9.97
CA ARG A 239 24.95 -4.19 9.62
C ARG A 239 23.83 -5.18 9.24
N TRP A 240 22.58 -4.71 9.12
CA TRP A 240 21.36 -5.52 9.05
C TRP A 240 20.51 -5.32 7.80
N ALA A 241 20.86 -4.39 6.89
CA ALA A 241 20.14 -4.25 5.61
C ALA A 241 20.35 -5.44 4.64
N SER A 242 21.04 -6.51 5.04
CA SER A 242 21.76 -7.42 4.17
C SER A 242 21.03 -8.68 3.69
N SER A 243 19.72 -8.66 3.46
CA SER A 243 19.10 -9.80 2.75
C SER A 243 17.92 -9.48 1.84
N TYR A 244 17.21 -8.35 2.02
CA TYR A 244 16.14 -7.94 1.11
C TYR A 244 16.12 -6.42 0.88
N PRO A 245 15.96 -5.95 -0.37
CA PRO A 245 15.94 -4.54 -0.71
C PRO A 245 14.61 -3.92 -0.30
N TYR A 246 14.56 -3.27 0.87
CA TYR A 246 13.33 -2.66 1.40
C TYR A 246 13.50 -1.18 1.76
N ALA A 247 12.47 -0.38 1.45
CA ALA A 247 12.37 1.04 1.79
C ALA A 247 11.54 1.21 3.08
N CYS A 248 12.17 0.95 4.21
CA CYS A 248 11.54 0.86 5.52
C CYS A 248 11.36 2.23 6.21
N THR A 249 10.14 2.57 6.64
CA THR A 249 9.83 3.73 7.49
C THR A 249 9.41 3.32 8.91
N THR A 250 10.13 3.76 9.94
CA THR A 250 9.87 3.38 11.34
C THR A 250 8.75 4.23 11.96
N VAL A 251 7.58 3.65 12.21
CA VAL A 251 6.40 4.39 12.71
C VAL A 251 6.11 4.06 14.18
N GLY A 252 5.63 5.03 14.95
CA GLY A 252 5.16 4.77 16.31
C GLY A 252 3.80 4.08 16.32
N ALA A 253 3.47 3.31 17.36
CA ALA A 253 2.08 2.94 17.62
C ALA A 253 1.76 2.82 19.10
N VAL A 254 0.49 3.01 19.40
CA VAL A 254 -0.09 2.95 20.73
C VAL A 254 -1.37 2.13 20.67
N GLY A 255 -1.48 1.13 21.54
CA GLY A 255 -2.71 0.41 21.78
C GLY A 255 -3.54 1.14 22.83
N HIS A 256 -4.84 0.92 22.83
CA HIS A 256 -5.74 1.47 23.84
C HIS A 256 -6.51 0.35 24.51
N ALA A 257 -6.47 0.34 25.84
CA ALA A 257 -7.28 -0.56 26.64
C ALA A 257 -8.76 -0.17 26.59
N ARG A 258 -9.64 -1.03 27.14
CA ARG A 258 -11.09 -0.80 27.12
C ARG A 258 -11.53 0.47 27.84
N ASP A 259 -10.72 0.94 28.80
CA ASP A 259 -10.94 2.19 29.53
C ASP A 259 -10.31 3.42 28.84
N GLY A 260 -9.71 3.23 27.65
CA GLY A 260 -9.05 4.27 26.86
C GLY A 260 -7.59 4.53 27.25
N SER A 261 -7.06 3.85 28.28
CA SER A 261 -5.66 4.02 28.69
C SER A 261 -4.70 3.57 27.59
N ALA A 262 -3.58 4.29 27.45
CA ALA A 262 -2.56 4.01 26.45
C ALA A 262 -1.69 2.82 26.87
N VAL A 263 -1.53 1.87 25.96
CA VAL A 263 -0.68 0.69 26.07
C VAL A 263 0.44 0.81 25.03
N PRO A 264 1.70 1.01 25.45
CA PRO A 264 2.83 1.07 24.52
C PRO A 264 2.96 -0.22 23.71
N LEU A 265 3.16 -0.08 22.40
CA LEU A 265 3.35 -1.19 21.48
C LEU A 265 4.81 -1.29 21.02
N ALA A 266 5.25 -2.50 20.70
CA ALA A 266 6.41 -2.72 19.85
C ALA A 266 6.12 -3.88 18.90
N ALA A 267 6.56 -3.84 17.66
CA ALA A 267 6.57 -5.02 16.81
C ALA A 267 7.77 -5.95 17.09
N VAL A 268 7.57 -7.24 16.88
CA VAL A 268 8.62 -8.27 16.86
C VAL A 268 8.66 -8.82 15.45
N ASN A 269 9.84 -8.85 14.83
CA ASN A 269 9.99 -9.43 13.49
C ASN A 269 9.81 -10.95 13.52
N SER A 270 9.04 -11.49 12.58
CA SER A 270 8.84 -12.94 12.43
C SER A 270 10.00 -13.67 11.74
N GLY A 271 11.14 -13.01 11.46
CA GLY A 271 12.11 -13.51 10.47
C GLY A 271 13.62 -13.35 10.74
N GLY A 272 14.08 -12.94 11.92
CA GLY A 272 15.52 -12.78 12.20
C GLY A 272 15.95 -13.36 13.54
N GLY A 273 16.94 -14.26 13.55
CA GLY A 273 17.53 -14.78 14.80
C GLY A 273 18.18 -13.67 15.64
N ALA A 274 18.04 -13.75 16.97
CA ALA A 274 18.68 -12.84 17.91
C ALA A 274 20.21 -12.98 17.91
N ASP A 275 20.93 -11.87 18.14
CA ASP A 275 22.38 -11.91 18.27
C ASP A 275 22.84 -12.40 19.67
N ALA A 276 24.14 -12.67 19.80
CA ALA A 276 24.77 -13.13 21.03
C ALA A 276 24.74 -12.10 22.19
N ALA A 277 24.25 -10.88 21.95
CA ALA A 277 24.07 -9.84 22.95
C ALA A 277 22.60 -9.69 23.41
N GLY A 278 21.70 -10.56 22.95
CA GLY A 278 20.30 -10.57 23.36
C GLY A 278 19.47 -9.41 22.83
N ARG A 279 19.92 -8.75 21.74
CA ARG A 279 19.19 -7.64 21.11
C ARG A 279 18.39 -8.17 19.93
N ALA A 280 17.06 -8.01 20.01
CA ALA A 280 16.16 -8.38 18.92
C ALA A 280 16.36 -7.44 17.71
N ALA A 281 16.47 -8.02 16.53
CA ALA A 281 16.72 -7.33 15.26
C ALA A 281 15.52 -6.48 14.82
N ASN A 282 15.81 -5.22 14.45
CA ASN A 282 14.96 -4.14 13.91
C ASN A 282 13.68 -3.77 14.69
N PRO A 283 13.49 -2.48 15.00
CA PRO A 283 12.33 -2.02 15.73
C PRO A 283 11.10 -2.00 14.81
N ALA A 284 10.26 -3.02 14.97
CA ALA A 284 9.04 -2.80 15.71
C ALA A 284 7.95 -1.86 15.15
N LEU A 285 7.86 -1.57 13.83
CA LEU A 285 6.66 -1.14 13.06
C LEU A 285 7.11 -0.47 11.78
N THR A 286 7.22 -1.22 10.69
CA THR A 286 7.83 -0.65 9.49
C THR A 286 7.12 -1.09 8.21
N PRO A 287 6.27 -0.24 7.60
CA PRO A 287 5.85 -0.44 6.22
C PRO A 287 7.08 -0.36 5.30
N CYS A 288 7.62 -1.52 4.94
CA CYS A 288 8.84 -1.67 4.15
C CYS A 288 8.55 -1.76 2.64
N LEU A 289 7.46 -2.44 2.28
CA LEU A 289 6.96 -2.52 0.90
C LEU A 289 5.84 -1.51 0.66
N GLU A 290 5.32 -1.47 -0.56
CA GLU A 290 4.14 -0.68 -0.91
C GLU A 290 2.89 -1.19 -0.22
N THR A 291 2.77 -2.49 0.01
CA THR A 291 1.69 -3.08 0.84
C THR A 291 2.35 -3.85 1.98
N SER A 292 1.86 -3.67 3.20
CA SER A 292 2.38 -4.32 4.39
C SER A 292 1.22 -4.79 5.26
N VAL A 293 1.38 -5.96 5.90
CA VAL A 293 0.37 -6.52 6.78
C VAL A 293 0.82 -6.37 8.23
N LEU A 294 -0.02 -5.79 9.07
CA LEU A 294 0.20 -5.66 10.51
C LEU A 294 -0.70 -6.66 11.25
N THR A 295 -0.11 -7.57 12.02
CA THR A 295 -0.86 -8.59 12.79
C THR A 295 -0.76 -8.34 14.29
N PHE A 296 -1.76 -8.77 15.08
CA PHE A 296 -1.83 -8.51 16.53
C PHE A 296 -1.63 -9.77 17.40
N GLU A 297 -0.87 -10.75 16.91
CA GLU A 297 -0.74 -12.09 17.50
C GLU A 297 0.27 -12.18 18.67
N THR A 298 0.10 -13.15 19.58
CA THR A 298 0.93 -13.30 20.81
C THR A 298 1.98 -14.41 20.80
N SER A 299 2.09 -15.28 19.77
CA SER A 299 3.22 -16.21 19.65
C SER A 299 3.66 -16.47 18.20
N ALA A 300 4.92 -16.85 18.02
CA ALA A 300 5.57 -17.12 16.72
C ALA A 300 5.10 -18.44 16.04
N GLY A 301 3.93 -18.96 16.41
CA GLY A 301 3.47 -20.29 16.01
C GLY A 301 1.99 -20.37 15.63
N ALA A 302 1.34 -19.25 15.30
CA ALA A 302 -0.04 -19.29 14.79
C ALA A 302 -0.04 -19.17 13.27
N GLY A 303 -0.01 -20.30 12.57
CA GLY A 303 -0.14 -20.39 11.12
C GLY A 303 -1.55 -20.10 10.58
N ASP A 304 -2.31 -19.18 11.19
CA ASP A 304 -3.77 -19.11 10.97
C ASP A 304 -4.34 -17.73 10.60
N ILE A 305 -3.50 -16.71 10.33
CA ILE A 305 -3.87 -15.69 9.35
C ILE A 305 -3.19 -16.12 8.05
N GLU A 306 -3.89 -16.90 7.23
CA GLU A 306 -3.51 -17.10 5.83
C GLU A 306 -3.91 -15.86 5.03
N LEU A 307 -3.21 -14.75 5.29
CA LEU A 307 -2.76 -13.95 4.16
C LEU A 307 -1.59 -14.77 3.60
N PRO A 308 -1.65 -15.21 2.32
CA PRO A 308 -0.73 -16.22 1.78
C PRO A 308 0.70 -15.87 2.19
N VAL A 309 1.31 -16.69 3.08
CA VAL A 309 2.64 -16.51 3.71
C VAL A 309 3.40 -15.31 3.16
N SER A 310 2.95 -14.12 3.57
CA SER A 310 3.44 -12.91 2.95
C SER A 310 4.80 -12.64 3.54
N ALA A 311 5.81 -12.47 2.70
CA ALA A 311 7.16 -12.07 3.09
C ALA A 311 7.22 -10.66 3.73
N THR A 312 6.06 -10.06 4.01
CA THR A 312 5.81 -8.63 4.11
C THR A 312 5.08 -8.21 5.39
N GLY A 313 4.80 -9.17 6.29
CA GLY A 313 4.09 -8.93 7.54
C GLY A 313 4.98 -8.42 8.68
N SER A 314 4.60 -7.31 9.33
CA SER A 314 5.11 -6.93 10.65
C SER A 314 4.14 -7.40 11.74
N ARG A 315 4.63 -7.99 12.81
CA ARG A 315 3.80 -8.47 13.93
C ARG A 315 3.87 -7.52 15.11
N LEU A 316 2.74 -6.95 15.51
CA LEU A 316 2.60 -6.09 16.66
C LEU A 316 2.44 -6.88 17.96
N THR A 317 3.30 -6.57 18.94
CA THR A 317 3.27 -7.16 20.28
C THR A 317 3.36 -6.05 21.34
N ASN A 318 3.33 -6.44 22.62
CA ASN A 318 3.67 -5.50 23.70
C ASN A 318 5.20 -5.28 23.68
N ALA A 319 5.66 -4.03 23.88
CA ALA A 319 7.07 -3.67 23.99
C ALA A 319 7.86 -4.41 25.08
N THR A 320 7.15 -4.96 26.06
CA THR A 320 7.74 -5.73 27.17
C THR A 320 7.71 -7.26 26.96
N ASP A 321 7.23 -7.75 25.81
CA ASP A 321 7.24 -9.19 25.47
C ASP A 321 8.05 -9.48 24.17
N PRO A 322 9.39 -9.32 24.21
CA PRO A 322 10.27 -9.68 23.11
C PRO A 322 10.54 -11.18 23.11
N GLY A 323 9.59 -11.98 22.62
CA GLY A 323 9.92 -13.25 21.97
C GLY A 323 10.50 -14.39 22.84
N ALA A 324 10.17 -14.48 24.12
CA ALA A 324 10.41 -15.69 24.89
C ALA A 324 9.23 -15.96 25.80
N HIS A 325 8.79 -17.21 25.87
CA HIS A 325 7.79 -17.70 26.81
C HIS A 325 8.01 -17.14 28.24
N VAL A 326 7.36 -16.05 28.61
CA VAL A 326 7.20 -15.65 30.01
C VAL A 326 5.74 -15.79 30.37
N SER A 327 5.32 -17.07 30.41
CA SER A 327 4.30 -17.47 31.35
C SER A 327 4.86 -17.22 32.76
N ARG A 328 4.26 -16.21 33.42
CA ARG A 328 4.15 -15.99 34.87
C ARG A 328 5.13 -14.98 35.49
N ASN A 329 4.48 -14.06 36.23
CA ASN A 329 4.98 -13.09 37.19
C ASN A 329 5.68 -11.87 36.60
N PHE A 330 4.97 -10.73 36.53
CA PHE A 330 5.19 -9.58 37.41
C PHE A 330 3.92 -8.71 37.46
N SER A 331 3.65 -8.17 38.65
CA SER A 331 2.55 -7.30 39.03
C SER A 331 2.43 -6.06 38.13
N GLY A 332 1.32 -5.94 37.39
CA GLY A 332 0.80 -4.67 36.88
C GLY A 332 1.12 -4.28 35.44
N ILE A 333 1.71 -5.14 34.60
CA ILE A 333 1.86 -4.86 33.16
C ILE A 333 0.64 -5.41 32.42
N GLU A 334 -0.18 -4.52 31.86
CA GLU A 334 -1.30 -4.89 31.01
C GLU A 334 -0.79 -5.36 29.64
N LEU A 335 -0.95 -6.65 29.36
CA LEU A 335 -0.84 -7.18 28.00
C LEU A 335 -1.87 -6.48 27.12
N LEU A 336 -1.56 -6.23 25.84
CA LEU A 336 -2.57 -5.76 24.88
C LEU A 336 -3.87 -6.56 25.09
N PRO A 337 -5.02 -5.92 25.35
CA PRO A 337 -6.23 -6.67 25.60
C PRO A 337 -6.58 -7.57 24.42
N GLU A 338 -7.40 -8.60 24.65
CA GLU A 338 -7.85 -9.51 23.57
C GLU A 338 -8.62 -8.79 22.46
N ALA A 339 -9.15 -7.61 22.74
CA ALA A 339 -9.70 -6.69 21.75
C ALA A 339 -9.57 -5.25 22.26
N GLY A 340 -9.36 -4.32 21.35
CA GLY A 340 -9.18 -2.89 21.65
C GLY A 340 -9.03 -2.07 20.37
N SER A 341 -8.44 -0.89 20.50
CA SER A 341 -8.05 -0.06 19.36
C SER A 341 -6.56 0.21 19.35
N VAL A 342 -6.00 0.44 18.17
CA VAL A 342 -4.62 0.86 17.95
C VAL A 342 -4.62 2.18 17.17
N SER A 343 -3.63 3.02 17.46
CA SER A 343 -3.26 4.19 16.67
C SER A 343 -1.82 4.02 16.21
N ILE A 344 -1.55 4.17 14.93
CA ILE A 344 -0.22 4.23 14.32
C ILE A 344 0.09 5.70 14.03
N ASP A 345 1.23 6.19 14.48
CA ASP A 345 1.71 7.55 14.23
C ASP A 345 2.68 7.55 13.04
N LEU A 346 2.25 8.21 11.97
CA LEU A 346 2.97 8.31 10.71
C LEU A 346 3.79 9.59 10.61
N ALA A 347 3.69 10.52 11.56
CA ALA A 347 4.45 11.78 11.56
C ALA A 347 5.68 11.71 12.49
N HIS A 348 5.67 10.82 13.47
CA HIS A 348 6.74 10.64 14.45
C HIS A 348 7.41 9.27 14.32
N ASP A 349 8.67 9.19 14.74
CA ASP A 349 9.37 7.91 14.88
C ASP A 349 8.92 7.17 16.16
N MET A 350 9.47 5.98 16.39
CA MET A 350 9.11 5.17 17.56
C MET A 350 9.55 5.76 18.90
N THR A 351 10.41 6.78 18.90
CA THR A 351 10.77 7.53 20.12
C THR A 351 9.75 8.65 20.42
N GLY A 352 8.81 8.89 19.50
CA GLY A 352 7.89 10.02 19.54
C GLY A 352 8.52 11.31 19.03
N ALA A 353 9.71 11.27 18.44
CA ALA A 353 10.33 12.44 17.83
C ALA A 353 9.68 12.71 16.48
N ALA A 354 9.37 13.99 16.20
CA ALA A 354 8.83 14.37 14.91
C ALA A 354 9.85 14.11 13.81
N VAL A 355 9.40 13.59 12.68
CA VAL A 355 10.25 13.32 11.51
C VAL A 355 9.88 14.34 10.43
N PRO A 356 10.58 15.48 10.32
CA PRO A 356 10.15 16.57 9.44
C PRO A 356 10.14 16.21 7.96
N SER A 357 10.91 15.19 7.55
CA SER A 357 10.90 14.67 6.18
C SER A 357 9.63 13.89 5.85
N ARG A 358 8.79 13.52 6.83
CA ARG A 358 7.45 12.96 6.59
C ARG A 358 6.45 14.07 6.32
N ALA A 359 6.69 14.73 5.21
CA ALA A 359 5.86 15.80 4.70
C ALA A 359 5.91 15.73 3.18
N LEU A 360 4.75 15.92 2.55
CA LEU A 360 4.68 16.04 1.10
C LEU A 360 5.32 17.37 0.67
N ALA A 361 5.72 17.48 -0.59
CA ALA A 361 6.16 18.76 -1.16
C ALA A 361 5.13 19.87 -0.87
N ALA A 362 5.59 21.11 -0.75
CA ALA A 362 4.69 22.24 -0.57
C ALA A 362 3.84 22.43 -1.84
N ALA A 363 2.52 22.52 -1.68
CA ALA A 363 1.63 22.92 -2.75
C ALA A 363 1.90 24.39 -3.15
N ALA A 364 1.40 24.80 -4.31
CA ALA A 364 1.62 26.16 -4.84
C ALA A 364 1.14 27.29 -3.92
N ASN A 365 0.18 27.02 -3.03
CA ASN A 365 -0.32 27.94 -2.02
C ASN A 365 0.51 27.96 -0.71
N GLY A 366 1.56 27.13 -0.62
CA GLY A 366 2.44 26.99 0.55
C GLY A 366 1.94 26.00 1.60
N ASP A 367 0.83 25.32 1.38
CA ASP A 367 0.32 24.26 2.26
C ASP A 367 1.18 22.99 2.12
N VAL A 368 1.47 22.36 3.25
CA VAL A 368 2.30 21.15 3.38
C VAL A 368 1.52 20.12 4.17
N LEU A 369 1.27 18.96 3.57
CA LEU A 369 0.63 17.83 4.26
C LEU A 369 1.67 17.01 5.01
N ALA A 370 1.38 16.64 6.26
CA ALA A 370 2.27 15.86 7.12
C ALA A 370 1.91 14.36 7.14
N GLY A 371 2.91 13.52 7.43
CA GLY A 371 2.79 12.07 7.56
C GLY A 371 3.24 11.30 6.31
N LEU A 372 2.56 10.18 6.00
CA LEU A 372 2.85 9.31 4.87
C LEU A 372 1.60 9.09 4.00
N PRO A 373 1.76 8.88 2.68
CA PRO A 373 0.63 8.64 1.77
C PRO A 373 0.21 7.17 1.86
N VAL A 374 -0.72 6.87 2.77
CA VAL A 374 -1.16 5.50 3.05
C VAL A 374 -2.67 5.37 3.22
N LEU A 375 -3.18 4.22 2.81
CA LEU A 375 -4.53 3.72 3.07
C LEU A 375 -4.42 2.46 3.91
N ALA A 376 -5.46 2.16 4.68
CA ALA A 376 -5.52 0.91 5.40
C ALA A 376 -6.94 0.39 5.60
N PHE A 377 -7.06 -0.92 5.70
CA PHE A 377 -8.26 -1.60 6.18
C PHE A 377 -7.88 -2.78 7.07
N ALA A 378 -8.77 -3.15 7.97
CA ALA A 378 -8.64 -4.29 8.85
C ALA A 378 -9.42 -5.46 8.28
N THR A 379 -8.87 -6.67 8.37
CA THR A 379 -9.59 -7.92 8.19
C THR A 379 -9.63 -8.65 9.52
N THR A 380 -10.75 -9.28 9.84
CA THR A 380 -10.88 -10.12 11.02
C THR A 380 -11.52 -11.44 10.64
N THR A 381 -10.90 -12.54 11.08
CA THR A 381 -11.46 -13.88 10.96
C THR A 381 -11.93 -14.37 12.33
N TRP A 382 -13.00 -15.16 12.34
CA TRP A 382 -13.44 -15.92 13.51
C TRP A 382 -13.54 -17.38 13.08
N VAL A 383 -12.61 -18.21 13.55
CA VAL A 383 -12.58 -19.63 13.21
C VAL A 383 -13.12 -20.46 14.38
N ASN A 384 -14.27 -21.10 14.17
CA ASN A 384 -14.90 -21.92 15.19
C ASN A 384 -14.40 -23.37 15.14
N GLY A 385 -13.42 -23.68 15.99
CA GLY A 385 -12.91 -25.06 16.12
C GLY A 385 -13.86 -26.06 16.78
N ASN A 386 -15.02 -25.63 17.30
CA ASN A 386 -15.99 -26.48 18.00
C ASN A 386 -17.15 -26.95 17.10
N ALA A 387 -17.34 -26.35 15.93
CA ALA A 387 -18.30 -26.80 14.94
C ALA A 387 -17.63 -27.79 13.97
N ALA A 388 -18.36 -28.77 13.44
CA ALA A 388 -17.81 -29.69 12.47
C ALA A 388 -17.51 -28.96 11.14
N GLY A 389 -16.24 -29.02 10.69
CA GLY A 389 -15.80 -28.41 9.44
C GLY A 389 -15.75 -26.87 9.49
N VAL A 390 -16.11 -26.21 8.39
CA VAL A 390 -16.09 -24.73 8.25
C VAL A 390 -17.43 -24.07 8.59
N LEU A 391 -18.38 -24.81 9.17
CA LEU A 391 -19.81 -24.44 9.29
C LEU A 391 -20.12 -23.26 10.25
N ALA A 392 -19.12 -22.60 10.80
CA ALA A 392 -19.29 -21.43 11.65
C ALA A 392 -18.06 -20.50 11.63
N ASN A 393 -17.38 -20.43 10.49
CA ASN A 393 -16.29 -19.48 10.28
C ASN A 393 -16.83 -18.19 9.67
N TYR A 394 -16.25 -17.06 10.08
CA TYR A 394 -16.65 -15.74 9.60
C TYR A 394 -15.43 -14.93 9.21
N GLY A 395 -15.60 -14.07 8.20
CA GLY A 395 -14.67 -13.00 7.87
C GLY A 395 -15.40 -11.67 7.88
N ALA A 396 -14.72 -10.62 8.32
CA ALA A 396 -15.19 -9.25 8.20
C ALA A 396 -14.02 -8.34 7.82
N SER A 397 -14.35 -7.25 7.16
CA SER A 397 -13.46 -6.13 6.90
C SER A 397 -13.99 -4.89 7.62
N ALA A 398 -13.10 -3.98 7.99
CA ALA A 398 -13.45 -2.68 8.55
C ALA A 398 -12.46 -1.62 8.07
N ALA A 399 -12.94 -0.39 7.86
CA ALA A 399 -12.06 0.72 7.54
C ALA A 399 -11.12 1.02 8.71
N VAL A 400 -9.84 1.21 8.42
CA VAL A 400 -8.90 1.87 9.34
C VAL A 400 -8.96 3.35 9.01
N ARG A 401 -9.26 4.17 10.01
CA ARG A 401 -9.45 5.61 9.83
C ARG A 401 -8.10 6.29 9.72
N SER A 402 -7.98 7.28 8.87
CA SER A 402 -6.81 8.13 8.79
C SER A 402 -7.12 9.55 9.26
N ARG A 403 -6.10 10.27 9.74
CA ARG A 403 -6.17 11.72 9.93
C ARG A 403 -5.12 12.41 9.07
N VAL A 404 -5.51 13.45 8.36
CA VAL A 404 -4.59 14.35 7.65
C VAL A 404 -4.33 15.59 8.49
N ALA A 405 -3.10 16.11 8.43
CA ALA A 405 -2.76 17.41 8.99
C ALA A 405 -1.99 18.23 7.97
N CYS A 406 -2.15 19.55 8.05
CA CYS A 406 -1.53 20.50 7.13
C CYS A 406 -0.92 21.67 7.90
N THR A 407 0.22 22.16 7.43
CA THR A 407 0.85 23.40 7.89
C THR A 407 1.23 24.31 6.72
N ASN A 408 1.30 25.61 6.98
CA ASN A 408 1.85 26.61 6.07
C ASN A 408 2.61 27.69 6.88
N ALA A 409 3.05 28.77 6.22
CA ALA A 409 3.79 29.85 6.87
C ALA A 409 3.06 30.51 8.07
N GLY A 410 1.73 30.42 8.12
CA GLY A 410 0.89 30.93 9.21
C GLY A 410 0.64 29.93 10.35
N GLY A 411 1.15 28.69 10.25
CA GLY A 411 0.89 27.61 11.21
C GLY A 411 -0.03 26.53 10.63
N PRO A 412 -0.85 25.85 11.44
CA PRO A 412 -1.80 24.84 10.95
C PRO A 412 -2.76 25.43 9.89
N CYS A 413 -3.04 24.68 8.82
CA CYS A 413 -3.96 25.08 7.76
C CYS A 413 -5.42 24.99 8.24
N ARG A 414 -5.82 25.84 9.19
CA ARG A 414 -7.19 25.97 9.66
C ARG A 414 -7.97 27.07 8.94
#